data_AF-A0A0B1SVY6-F1
#
_entry.id   AF-A0A0B1SVY6-F1
#
_cell.length_a   1.000
_cell.length_b   1.000
_cell.length_c   1.000
_cell.angle_alpha   90.00
_cell.angle_beta   90.00
_cell.angle_gamma   90.00
#
_symmetry.space_group_name_H-M   'P 1'
#
loop_
_entity.id
_entity.type
_entity.pdbx_description
1 polymer ?
#
loop_
_entity_poly.entity_id
_entity_poly.type
_entity_poly.pdbx_seq_one_letter_code
_entity_poly.pdbx_strand_id
1 'polypeptide(L)'
;DLVRLFASCLSGKDRREHWEVLVEEFYGYLKEEVGDMEMPYSLEQLKESYRRFMPMGGFLLVIIIGPILDLLCKTTDLELKQKGLNAVTEKTESLLDDILYYHDRNERLKTQQLTV
;
A
#
# COMPACT_ATOMS: atom_id res chain seq x y z
N ASP A 1 5.06 -6.99 3.38
CA ASP A 1 5.56 -6.52 2.07
C ASP A 1 4.51 -6.01 1.08
N LEU A 2 3.33 -6.63 0.96
CA LEU A 2 2.35 -6.25 -0.08
C LEU A 2 1.98 -4.76 -0.08
N VAL A 3 1.74 -4.16 1.10
CA VAL A 3 1.51 -2.71 1.23
C VAL A 3 2.66 -1.90 0.62
N ARG A 4 3.91 -2.24 0.96
CA ARG A 4 5.10 -1.56 0.45
C ARG A 4 5.18 -1.68 -1.07
N LEU A 5 5.03 -2.90 -1.59
CA LEU A 5 5.10 -3.20 -3.02
C LEU A 5 4.05 -2.41 -3.81
N PHE A 6 2.78 -2.49 -3.40
CA PHE A 6 1.69 -1.84 -4.11
C PHE A 6 1.80 -0.32 -4.03
N ALA A 7 2.10 0.22 -2.85
CA ALA A 7 2.26 1.67 -2.69
C ALA A 7 3.51 2.22 -3.39
N SER A 8 4.57 1.44 -3.60
CA SER A 8 5.72 1.87 -4.41
C SER A 8 5.47 1.78 -5.91
N CYS A 9 4.81 0.72 -6.39
CA CYS A 9 4.75 0.39 -7.82
C CYS A 9 3.50 0.90 -8.54
N LEU A 10 2.38 1.09 -7.83
CA LEU A 10 1.11 1.48 -8.44
C LEU A 10 0.80 2.96 -8.23
N SER A 11 -0.01 3.56 -9.10
CA SER A 11 -0.67 4.83 -8.79
C SER A 11 -1.59 4.68 -7.58
N GLY A 12 -2.00 5.79 -6.97
CA GLY A 12 -3.01 5.76 -5.91
C GLY A 12 -4.31 5.13 -6.38
N LYS A 13 -4.76 5.50 -7.58
CA LYS A 13 -5.95 4.94 -8.23
C LYS A 13 -5.84 3.43 -8.42
N ASP A 14 -4.81 2.95 -9.11
CA ASP A 14 -4.67 1.52 -9.43
C ASP A 14 -4.52 0.67 -8.17
N ARG A 15 -3.81 1.17 -7.15
CA ARG A 15 -3.73 0.52 -5.85
C ARG A 15 -5.12 0.33 -5.24
N ARG A 16 -5.92 1.41 -5.18
CA ARG A 16 -7.27 1.36 -4.57
C ARG A 16 -8.22 0.44 -5.33
N GLU A 17 -8.14 0.44 -6.67
CA GLU A 17 -9.02 -0.37 -7.52
C GLU A 17 -8.63 -1.85 -7.55
N HIS A 18 -7.33 -2.18 -7.44
CA HIS A 18 -6.84 -3.53 -7.73
C HIS A 18 -6.18 -4.27 -6.57
N TRP A 19 -5.98 -3.65 -5.39
CA TRP A 19 -5.24 -4.31 -4.32
C TRP A 19 -5.85 -5.67 -3.89
N GLU A 20 -7.18 -5.82 -3.91
CA GLU A 20 -7.81 -7.09 -3.52
C GLU A 20 -7.45 -8.23 -4.48
N VAL A 21 -7.59 -8.00 -5.78
CA VAL A 21 -7.21 -8.98 -6.81
C VAL A 21 -5.72 -9.28 -6.74
N LEU A 22 -4.87 -8.28 -6.52
CA LEU A 22 -3.43 -8.51 -6.38
C LEU A 22 -3.06 -9.33 -5.13
N VAL A 23 -3.80 -9.17 -4.02
CA VAL A 23 -3.64 -10.03 -2.83
C VAL A 23 -4.10 -11.45 -3.13
N GLU A 24 -5.18 -11.63 -3.90
CA GLU A 24 -5.68 -12.94 -4.31
C GLU A 24 -4.70 -13.68 -5.21
N GLU A 25 -4.14 -13.01 -6.22
CA GLU A 25 -3.10 -13.56 -7.10
C GLU A 25 -1.87 -13.98 -6.30
N PHE A 26 -1.38 -13.12 -5.40
CA PHE A 26 -0.27 -13.46 -4.51
C PHE A 26 -0.60 -14.69 -3.63
N TYR A 27 -1.81 -14.78 -3.09
CA TYR A 27 -2.23 -15.90 -2.27
C TYR A 27 -2.34 -17.20 -3.10
N GLY A 28 -2.72 -17.10 -4.37
CA GLY A 28 -2.68 -18.20 -5.34
C GLY A 28 -1.26 -18.75 -5.52
N TYR A 29 -0.30 -17.88 -5.83
CA TYR A 29 1.12 -18.29 -5.93
C TYR A 29 1.64 -18.88 -4.61
N LEU A 30 1.27 -18.28 -3.47
CA LEU A 30 1.70 -18.80 -2.17
C LEU A 30 1.16 -20.21 -1.92
N LYS A 31 -0.09 -20.50 -2.30
CA LYS A 31 -0.64 -21.85 -2.20
C LYS A 31 0.11 -22.86 -3.05
N GLU A 32 0.47 -22.49 -4.27
CA GLU A 32 1.25 -23.35 -5.17
C GLU A 32 2.61 -23.68 -4.54
N GLU A 33 3.30 -22.69 -3.99
CA GLU A 33 4.60 -22.87 -3.32
C GLU A 33 4.52 -23.66 -2.01
N VAL A 34 3.43 -23.51 -1.25
CA VAL A 34 3.18 -24.26 -0.01
C VAL A 34 2.88 -25.75 -0.29
N GLY A 35 2.29 -26.06 -1.45
CA GLY A 35 1.98 -27.43 -1.87
C GLY A 35 0.93 -28.10 -0.98
N ASP A 36 1.22 -29.32 -0.52
CA ASP A 36 0.28 -30.12 0.29
C ASP A 36 0.23 -29.72 1.77
N MET A 37 1.00 -28.71 2.18
CA MET A 37 1.01 -28.24 3.55
C MET A 37 -0.22 -27.38 3.86
N GLU A 38 -0.60 -27.34 5.14
CA GLU A 38 -1.67 -26.45 5.59
C GLU A 38 -1.24 -24.98 5.45
N MET A 39 -2.13 -24.16 4.89
CA MET A 39 -1.89 -22.73 4.75
C MET A 39 -1.83 -22.05 6.13
N PRO A 40 -0.81 -21.22 6.41
CA PRO A 40 -0.64 -20.58 7.72
C PRO A 40 -1.71 -19.54 8.03
N TYR A 41 -2.44 -19.07 7.02
CA TYR A 41 -3.53 -18.12 7.13
C TYR A 41 -4.48 -18.25 5.94
N SER A 42 -5.73 -17.81 6.12
CA SER A 42 -6.70 -17.70 5.05
C SER A 42 -6.46 -16.46 4.18
N LEU A 43 -7.05 -16.46 2.98
CA LEU A 43 -7.07 -15.28 2.11
C LEU A 43 -7.66 -14.05 2.82
N GLU A 44 -8.75 -14.25 3.57
CA GLU A 44 -9.41 -13.16 4.30
C GLU A 44 -8.54 -12.61 5.43
N GLN A 45 -7.79 -13.48 6.12
CA GLN A 45 -6.80 -13.03 7.11
C GLN A 45 -5.69 -12.21 6.45
N LEU A 46 -5.23 -12.60 5.25
CA LEU A 46 -4.23 -11.84 4.51
C LEU A 46 -4.76 -10.47 4.05
N LYS A 47 -5.98 -10.43 3.49
CA LYS A 47 -6.64 -9.17 3.11
C LYS A 47 -6.83 -8.24 4.30
N GLU A 48 -7.28 -8.78 5.43
CA GLU A 48 -7.45 -7.99 6.65
C GLU A 48 -6.10 -7.49 7.19
N SER A 49 -5.06 -8.34 7.14
CA SER A 49 -3.70 -7.95 7.51
C SER A 49 -3.18 -6.80 6.61
N TYR A 50 -3.45 -6.83 5.30
CA TYR A 50 -3.11 -5.73 4.40
C TYR A 50 -3.75 -4.42 4.84
N ARG A 51 -5.08 -4.43 5.07
CA ARG A 51 -5.84 -3.24 5.51
C ARG A 51 -5.35 -2.70 6.86
N ARG A 52 -5.08 -3.60 7.83
CA ARG A 52 -4.57 -3.23 9.15
C ARG A 52 -3.17 -2.65 9.11
N PHE A 53 -2.30 -3.21 8.27
CA PHE A 53 -0.92 -2.76 8.14
C PHE A 53 -0.76 -1.49 7.29
N MET A 54 -1.75 -1.15 6.45
CA MET A 54 -1.67 -0.04 5.50
C MET A 54 -1.22 1.30 6.11
N PRO A 55 -1.72 1.75 7.27
CA PRO A 55 -1.27 3.02 7.86
C PRO A 55 0.23 3.02 8.19
N MET A 56 0.71 1.96 8.85
CA MET A 56 2.12 1.83 9.22
C MET A 56 3.01 1.65 7.99
N GLY A 57 2.63 0.73 7.08
CA GLY A 57 3.38 0.47 5.86
C GLY A 57 3.43 1.68 4.92
N GLY A 58 2.34 2.45 4.82
CA GLY A 58 2.30 3.68 4.07
C GLY A 58 3.18 4.77 4.69
N PHE A 59 3.14 4.92 6.01
CA PHE A 59 3.97 5.91 6.71
C PHE A 59 5.47 5.66 6.49
N LEU A 60 5.90 4.39 6.46
CA LEU A 60 7.27 4.01 6.12
C LEU A 60 7.70 4.40 4.70
N LEU A 61 6.76 4.59 3.77
CA LEU A 61 7.06 5.05 2.41
C LEU A 61 7.12 6.58 2.31
N VAL A 62 6.45 7.31 3.21
CA VAL A 62 6.47 8.78 3.22
C VAL A 62 7.89 9.33 3.31
N ILE A 63 8.77 8.64 4.06
CA ILE A 63 10.18 9.04 4.21
C ILE A 63 10.96 9.06 2.88
N ILE A 64 10.49 8.31 1.88
CA ILE A 64 11.14 8.18 0.57
C ILE A 64 10.75 9.33 -0.37
N ILE A 65 9.65 10.04 -0.08
CA ILE A 65 9.15 11.12 -0.93
C ILE A 65 10.16 12.26 -1.04
N GLY A 66 10.74 12.69 0.09
CA GLY A 66 11.73 13.77 0.12
C GLY A 66 12.95 13.52 -0.79
N PRO A 67 13.64 12.38 -0.65
CA PRO A 67 14.71 11.98 -1.57
C PRO A 67 14.30 11.92 -3.05
N ILE A 68 13.10 11.44 -3.36
CA ILE A 68 12.61 11.40 -4.75
C ILE A 68 12.40 12.82 -5.30
N LEU A 69 11.82 13.72 -4.50
CA LEU A 69 11.63 15.12 -4.90
C LEU A 69 12.98 15.81 -5.16
N ASP A 70 13.96 15.63 -4.27
CA ASP A 70 15.31 16.19 -4.45
C ASP A 70 15.96 15.67 -5.75
N LEU A 71 15.82 14.38 -6.04
CA LEU A 71 16.30 13.78 -7.29
C LEU A 71 15.63 14.42 -8.52
N LEU A 72 14.30 14.53 -8.51
CA LEU A 72 13.54 15.14 -9.61
C LEU A 72 13.87 16.63 -9.80
N CYS A 73 14.13 17.36 -8.71
CA CYS A 73 14.53 18.76 -8.78
C CYS A 73 15.86 18.95 -9.53
N LYS A 74 16.79 17.99 -9.38
CA LYS A 74 18.12 17.98 -10.01
C LYS A 74 18.11 17.49 -11.46
N THR A 75 17.03 16.84 -11.90
CA THR A 75 16.86 16.41 -13.30
C THR A 75 16.78 17.59 -14.25
N THR A 76 17.57 17.55 -15.33
CA THR A 76 17.59 18.60 -16.39
C THR A 76 16.55 18.37 -17.49
N ASP A 77 16.09 17.13 -17.65
CA ASP A 77 14.98 16.79 -18.55
C ASP A 77 13.66 17.33 -17.95
N LEU A 78 13.13 18.38 -18.58
CA LEU A 78 11.93 19.08 -18.11
C LEU A 78 10.67 18.21 -18.23
N GLU A 79 10.57 17.35 -19.24
CA GLU A 79 9.42 16.47 -19.43
C GLU A 79 9.41 15.38 -18.36
N LEU A 80 10.56 14.71 -18.17
CA LEU A 80 10.73 13.70 -17.12
C LEU A 80 10.49 14.31 -15.73
N LYS A 81 11.02 15.50 -15.47
CA LYS A 81 10.83 16.23 -14.22
C LYS A 81 9.35 16.51 -13.97
N GLN A 82 8.64 17.06 -14.96
CA GLN A 82 7.21 17.37 -14.80
C GLN A 82 6.38 16.11 -14.57
N LYS A 83 6.62 15.04 -15.36
CA LYS A 83 5.92 13.76 -15.21
C LYS A 83 6.19 13.14 -13.84
N GLY A 84 7.45 13.15 -13.39
CA GLY A 84 7.86 12.64 -12.09
C GLY A 84 7.23 13.42 -10.94
N LEU A 85 7.21 14.75 -11.00
CA LEU A 85 6.59 15.59 -9.98
C LEU A 85 5.08 15.32 -9.88
N ASN A 86 4.38 15.22 -11.03
CA ASN A 86 2.96 14.89 -11.03
C ASN A 86 2.69 13.51 -10.40
N ALA A 87 3.50 12.51 -10.73
CA ALA A 87 3.37 11.16 -10.19
C ALA A 87 3.64 11.12 -8.68
N VAL A 88 4.66 11.83 -8.20
CA VAL A 88 4.98 11.90 -6.76
C VAL A 88 3.89 12.63 -5.99
N THR A 89 3.35 13.73 -6.53
CA THR A 89 2.25 14.45 -5.90
C THR A 89 1.01 13.57 -5.76
N GLU A 90 0.54 12.95 -6.85
CA GLU A 90 -0.62 12.05 -6.82
C GLU A 90 -0.42 10.88 -5.85
N LYS A 91 0.78 10.28 -5.87
CA LYS A 91 1.12 9.18 -4.97
C LYS A 91 1.16 9.63 -3.51
N THR A 92 1.65 10.84 -3.24
CA THR A 92 1.72 11.39 -1.88
C THR A 92 0.32 11.64 -1.34
N GLU A 93 -0.52 12.34 -2.10
CA GLU A 93 -1.91 12.65 -1.72
C GLU A 93 -2.70 11.37 -1.46
N SER A 94 -2.70 10.45 -2.42
CA SER A 94 -3.42 9.20 -2.29
C SER A 94 -2.91 8.31 -1.16
N LEU A 95 -1.60 8.32 -0.88
CA LEU A 95 -1.02 7.54 0.21
C LEU A 95 -1.42 8.11 1.57
N LEU A 96 -1.39 9.43 1.74
CA LEU A 96 -1.81 10.08 2.98
C LEU A 96 -3.31 9.84 3.26
N ASP A 97 -4.15 9.97 2.24
CA ASP A 97 -5.58 9.64 2.33
C ASP A 97 -5.80 8.18 2.76
N ASP A 98 -5.06 7.24 2.17
CA ASP A 98 -5.18 5.82 2.53
C ASP A 98 -4.74 5.57 3.97
N ILE A 99 -3.65 6.20 4.41
CA ILE A 99 -3.17 6.09 5.80
C ILE A 99 -4.25 6.54 6.76
N LEU A 100 -4.86 7.71 6.53
CA LEU A 100 -5.93 8.25 7.38
C LEU A 100 -7.17 7.34 7.36
N TYR A 101 -7.62 6.95 6.17
CA TYR A 101 -8.79 6.09 6.01
C TYR A 101 -8.64 4.76 6.77
N TYR A 102 -7.52 4.06 6.57
CA TYR A 102 -7.28 2.78 7.22
C TYR A 102 -6.97 2.93 8.70
N HIS A 103 -6.33 4.02 9.13
CA HIS A 103 -6.13 4.31 10.55
C HIS A 103 -7.47 4.45 11.28
N ASP A 104 -8.36 5.30 10.76
CA ASP A 104 -9.69 5.51 11.32
C ASP A 104 -10.52 4.22 11.33
N ARG A 105 -10.45 3.43 10.26
CA ARG A 105 -11.07 2.10 10.20
C ARG A 105 -10.56 1.20 11.33
N ASN A 106 -9.24 1.14 11.53
CA ASN A 106 -8.63 0.27 12.52
C ASN A 106 -8.96 0.70 13.96
N GLU A 107 -8.99 2.01 14.24
CA GLU A 107 -9.40 2.54 15.54
C GLU A 107 -10.88 2.26 15.86
N ARG A 108 -11.77 2.34 14.86
CA ARG A 108 -13.18 1.93 15.03
C ARG A 108 -13.31 0.45 15.39
N LEU A 109 -12.57 -0.42 14.70
CA LEU A 109 -12.58 -1.86 14.99
C LEU A 109 -12.06 -2.17 16.39
N LYS A 110 -11.00 -1.48 16.82
CA LYS A 110 -10.45 -1.61 18.17
C LYS A 110 -11.47 -1.18 19.24
N THR A 111 -12.16 -0.07 19.02
CA THR A 111 -13.21 0.40 19.94
C THR A 111 -14.36 -0.60 20.05
N GLN A 112 -14.82 -1.15 18.93
CA GLN A 112 -15.89 -2.15 18.90
C GLN A 112 -15.52 -3.46 19.64
N GLN A 113 -14.24 -3.84 19.63
CA GLN A 113 -13.76 -5.02 20.36
C GLN A 113 -13.70 -4.80 21.88
N LEU A 114 -13.67 -3.55 22.35
CA LEU A 114 -13.60 -3.20 23.77
C LEU A 114 -14.99 -3.04 24.42
N THR A 115 -16.05 -2.94 23.62
CA THR A 115 -17.45 -2.81 24.06
C THR A 115 -18.24 -4.12 24.06
N VAL A 116 -17.61 -5.24 23.69
CA VAL A 116 -18.17 -6.61 23.74
C VAL A 116 -17.52 -7.36 24.89
#